data_AF-A0A535I7R0-F1
#
_entry.id   AF-A0A535I7R0-F1
#
_cell.length_a   1.000
_cell.length_b   1.000
_cell.length_c   1.000
_cell.angle_alpha   90.00
_cell.angle_beta   90.00
_cell.angle_gamma   90.00
#
_symmetry.space_group_name_H-M   'P 1'
#
loop_
_entity.id
_entity.type
_entity.pdbx_description
1 polymer ?
#
loop_
_entity_poly.entity_id
_entity_poly.type
_entity_poly.pdbx_seq_one_letter_code
_entity_poly.pdbx_strand_id
1 'polypeptide(L)' 'MPGLGHFYLGHNMKGLAYLVGIGGLQFFGFDLDLTVIGAAVGVPMELGGGTLWIFSIVDAYRTAKHMEKLP' A
#
# COMPACT_ATOMS: atom_id res chain seq x y z
N MET A 1 6.50 1.00 -6.93
CA MET A 1 5.28 1.79 -6.69
C MET A 1 4.18 0.91 -6.11
N PRO A 2 3.38 1.41 -5.15
CA PRO A 2 2.24 0.71 -4.57
C PRO A 2 1.27 0.14 -5.63
N GLY A 3 0.80 -1.09 -5.45
CA GLY A 3 -0.25 -1.69 -6.30
C GLY A 3 0.16 -2.13 -7.72
N LEU A 4 1.34 -1.74 -8.23
CA LEU A 4 1.78 -2.12 -9.59
C LEU A 4 1.86 -3.63 -9.82
N GLY A 5 2.36 -4.39 -8.84
CA GLY A 5 2.42 -5.85 -8.95
C GLY A 5 1.06 -6.47 -9.26
N HIS A 6 -0.01 -5.97 -8.62
CA HIS A 6 -1.36 -6.43 -8.88
C HIS A 6 -1.91 -5.96 -10.23
N PHE A 7 -1.60 -4.73 -10.66
CA PHE A 7 -1.97 -4.26 -12.00
C PHE A 7 -1.34 -5.12 -13.10
N TYR A 8 -0.06 -5.48 -12.98
CA TYR A 8 0.62 -6.37 -13.94
C TYR A 8 0.01 -7.78 -13.96
N LEU A 9 -0.49 -8.27 -12.83
CA LEU A 9 -1.18 -9.55 -12.71
C LEU A 9 -2.67 -9.48 -13.11
N GLY A 10 -3.15 -8.34 -13.64
CA GLY A 10 -4.56 -8.12 -14.00
C GLY A 10 -5.51 -7.95 -12.81
N HIS A 11 -4.99 -7.93 -11.57
CA HIS A 11 -5.74 -7.76 -10.33
C HIS A 11 -5.96 -6.26 -10.01
N ASN A 12 -6.59 -5.55 -10.94
CA ASN A 12 -6.68 -4.09 -10.94
C ASN A 12 -7.35 -3.51 -9.68
N MET A 13 -8.36 -4.18 -9.12
CA MET A 13 -9.02 -3.71 -7.88
C MET A 13 -8.10 -3.79 -6.67
N LYS A 14 -7.27 -4.84 -6.55
CA LYS A 14 -6.25 -4.92 -5.50
C LYS A 14 -5.18 -3.83 -5.73
N GLY A 15 -4.74 -3.66 -6.97
CA GLY A 15 -3.79 -2.61 -7.33
C GLY A 15 -4.28 -1.22 -6.93
N LEU A 16 -5.53 -0.90 -7.26
CA LEU A 16 -6.17 0.36 -6.90
C LEU A 16 -6.31 0.53 -5.38
N ALA A 17 -6.75 -0.53 -4.68
CA ALA A 17 -6.88 -0.50 -3.23
C ALA A 17 -5.55 -0.21 -2.52
N TYR A 18 -4.46 -0.85 -2.94
CA TYR A 18 -3.13 -0.58 -2.39
C TYR A 18 -2.63 0.82 -2.77
N LEU A 19 -2.85 1.25 -4.01
CA LEU A 19 -2.44 2.58 -4.47
C LEU A 19 -3.14 3.68 -3.65
N VAL A 20 -4.46 3.60 -3.50
CA VAL A 20 -5.25 4.57 -2.74
C VAL A 20 -4.98 4.46 -1.24
N GLY A 21 -4.89 3.25 -0.68
CA GLY A 21 -4.65 3.06 0.75
C GLY A 21 -3.28 3.58 1.19
N ILE A 22 -2.22 3.23 0.46
CA ILE A 22 -0.86 3.68 0.76
C ILE A 22 -0.71 5.16 0.43
N GLY A 23 -1.18 5.59 -0.74
CA GLY A 23 -1.14 7.00 -1.13
C GLY A 23 -1.89 7.87 -0.12
N GLY A 24 -3.10 7.47 0.26
CA GLY A 24 -3.88 8.17 1.29
C GLY A 24 -3.12 8.27 2.61
N LEU A 25 -2.64 7.15 3.15
CA LEU A 25 -1.88 7.17 4.40
C LEU A 25 -0.65 8.08 4.35
N GLN A 26 0.08 8.07 3.23
CA GLN A 26 1.33 8.82 3.06
C GLN A 26 1.09 10.32 2.79
N PHE A 27 0.07 10.68 2.01
CA PHE A 27 -0.24 12.09 1.74
C PHE A 27 -0.90 12.75 2.96
N PHE A 28 -1.85 12.05 3.62
CA PHE A 28 -2.44 12.57 4.85
C PHE A 28 -1.44 12.56 6.01
N GLY A 29 -0.58 11.54 6.13
CA GLY A 29 0.44 11.43 7.16
C GLY A 29 1.45 12.56 7.08
N PHE A 30 2.01 12.76 5.90
CA PHE A 30 2.94 13.83 5.61
C PHE A 30 2.35 15.23 5.89
N ASP A 31 1.11 15.49 5.47
CA ASP A 31 0.46 16.79 5.73
C ASP A 31 0.22 17.01 7.23
N LEU A 32 -0.11 15.94 7.98
CA LEU A 32 -0.27 15.99 9.43
C LEU A 32 1.08 16.18 10.15
N ASP A 33 2.17 15.63 9.63
CA ASP A 33 3.53 15.84 10.15
C ASP A 33 3.96 17.32 10.12
N LEU A 34 3.39 18.11 9.22
CA LEU A 34 3.59 19.56 9.16
C LEU A 34 2.80 20.34 10.23
N THR A 35 1.98 19.65 11.02
CA THR A 35 1.14 20.24 12.08
C THR A 35 1.64 19.84 13.47
N VAL A 36 1.13 20.51 14.52
CA VAL A 36 1.45 20.18 15.93
C VAL A 36 1.04 18.75 16.31
N ILE A 37 0.14 18.12 15.57
CA ILE A 37 -0.37 16.76 15.82
C ILE A 37 0.48 15.68 15.11
N GLY A 38 1.45 16.07 14.28
CA GLY A 38 2.26 15.20 13.44
C GLY A 38 2.86 13.98 14.16
N ALA A 39 3.53 14.20 15.28
CA ALA A 39 4.16 13.10 16.02
C ALA A 39 3.16 12.05 16.55
N ALA A 40 1.91 12.43 16.83
CA ALA A 40 0.91 11.55 17.43
C ALA A 40 0.04 10.82 16.39
N VAL A 41 -0.13 11.41 15.20
CA VAL A 41 -1.05 10.89 14.17
C VAL A 41 -0.35 10.70 12.83
N GLY A 42 0.44 11.67 12.38
CA GLY A 42 1.21 11.58 11.13
C GLY A 42 2.18 10.41 11.16
N VAL A 43 3.08 10.36 12.15
CA VAL A 43 4.08 9.28 12.30
C VAL A 43 3.45 7.87 12.32
N PRO A 44 2.39 7.58 13.10
CA PRO A 44 1.71 6.28 13.01
C PRO A 44 1.10 5.98 11.63
N MET A 45 0.53 6.98 10.94
CA MET A 45 -0.04 6.79 9.60
C MET A 45 1.03 6.49 8.55
N GLU A 46 2.17 7.18 8.62
CA GLU A 46 3.35 6.93 7.78
C GLU A 46 3.88 5.51 7.96
N LEU A 47 4.00 5.05 9.22
CA LEU A 47 4.38 3.67 9.53
C LEU A 47 3.34 2.67 9.03
N GLY A 48 2.06 2.99 9.11
CA GLY A 48 0.96 2.22 8.54
C GLY A 48 1.06 2.12 7.02
N GLY A 49 1.32 3.23 6.33
CA GLY A 49 1.52 3.32 4.88
C GLY A 49 2.72 2.49 4.43
N GLY A 50 3.85 2.62 5.11
CA GLY A 50 5.05 1.83 4.87
C GLY A 50 4.84 0.32 5.10
N THR A 51 4.14 -0.05 6.18
CA THR A 51 3.81 -1.45 6.48
C THR A 51 2.88 -2.03 5.41
N LEU A 52 1.84 -1.29 5.02
CA LEU A 52 0.90 -1.70 3.98
C LEU A 52 1.61 -1.82 2.63
N TRP A 53 2.60 -0.97 2.35
CA TRP A 53 3.42 -1.07 1.16
C TRP A 53 4.25 -2.36 1.11
N ILE A 54 4.94 -2.72 2.19
CA ILE A 54 5.66 -4.00 2.29
C ILE A 54 4.68 -5.18 2.14
N PHE A 55 3.53 -5.11 2.83
CA PHE A 55 2.51 -6.15 2.71
C PHE A 55 2.00 -6.30 1.27
N SER A 56 1.79 -5.20 0.54
CA SER A 56 1.34 -5.22 -0.85
C SER A 56 2.31 -5.98 -1.77
N ILE A 57 3.63 -5.89 -1.51
CA ILE A 57 4.65 -6.62 -2.26
C ILE A 57 4.50 -8.13 -2.02
N VAL A 58 4.40 -8.55 -0.76
CA VAL A 58 4.21 -9.96 -0.39
C VAL A 58 2.90 -10.53 -0.96
N ASP A 59 1.81 -9.76 -0.92
CA ASP A 59 0.52 -10.16 -1.48
C ASP A 59 0.57 -10.30 -3.02
N ALA A 60 1.30 -9.42 -3.71
CA ALA A 60 1.52 -9.55 -5.16
C ALA A 60 2.26 -10.86 -5.50
N TYR A 61 3.33 -11.19 -4.77
CA TYR A 61 4.04 -12.46 -4.96
C TYR A 61 3.15 -13.68 -4.70
N ARG A 62 2.32 -13.65 -3.64
CA ARG A 62 1.38 -14.73 -3.33
C ARG A 62 0.29 -14.88 -4.39
N THR A 63 -0.16 -13.75 -4.95
CA THR A 63 -1.15 -13.72 -6.04
C THR A 63 -0.56 -14.34 -7.30
N ALA A 64 0.65 -13.93 -7.70
CA ALA A 64 1.37 -14.54 -8.83
C ALA A 64 1.54 -16.05 -8.67
N LYS A 65 2.03 -16.50 -7.50
CA LYS A 65 2.22 -17.93 -7.21
C LYS A 65 0.92 -18.74 -7.21
N HIS A 66 -0.21 -18.12 -6.87
CA HIS A 66 -1.51 -18.79 -7.00
C HIS A 66 -1.91 -18.94 -8.46
N MET A 67 -1.68 -17.91 -9.28
CA MET A 67 -2.00 -17.94 -10.71
C MET A 67 -1.16 -18.99 -11.45
N GLU A 68 0.11 -19.15 -11.11
CA GLU A 68 0.98 -20.20 -11.68
C GLU A 68 0.49 -21.63 -11.41
N LYS A 69 -0.29 -21.84 -10.35
CA LYS A 69 -0.85 -23.15 -9.98
C LYS A 69 -2.21 -23.42 -10.64
N LEU A 70 -2.80 -22.43 -11.31
CA LEU A 70 -4.03 -22.63 -12.05
C LEU A 70 -3.71 -23.43 -13.33
N PRO A 71 -4.49 -24.47 -13.65
CA PRO A 71 -4.28 -25.32 -14.83
C PRO A 71 -4.54 -24.58 -16.14
#